data_AF-A0A2A6C4P7-F1
#
_entry.id   AF-A0A2A6C4P7-F1
#
_cell.length_a   1.000
_cell.length_b   1.000
_cell.length_c   1.000
_cell.angle_alpha   90.00
_cell.angle_beta   90.00
_cell.angle_gamma   90.00
#
_symmetry.space_group_name_H-M   'P 1'
#
loop_
_entity.id
_entity.type
_entity.pdbx_description
1 polymer ?
#
loop_
_entity_poly.entity_id
_entity_poly.type
_entity_poly.pdbx_seq_one_letter_code
_entity_poly.pdbx_strand_id
1 'polypeptide(L)'
;MLLFSLIVLSLISFVKSAAIPPKVILEGPRTIHDYNGIKIEVLEQVGMEPEYLDRVEKAIVDNFTTEKIRTGDAAMRISNAMERKFGGRWTVVLIEDPYLLYTTIPKRSTAHALFDVNGSGIFVGRDGWPKQPIEWKAAAING
;
A
#
# COMPACT_ATOMS: atom_id res chain seq x y z
N MET A 1 30.71 21.84 38.17
CA MET A 1 29.84 22.54 37.20
C MET A 1 30.18 22.00 35.83
N LEU A 2 29.38 21.04 35.32
CA LEU A 2 28.35 21.23 34.28
C LEU A 2 29.01 21.70 32.95
N LEU A 3 28.92 21.03 31.81
CA LEU A 3 27.80 20.30 31.21
C LEU A 3 28.32 19.10 30.38
N PHE A 4 27.76 17.91 30.59
CA PHE A 4 27.68 16.89 29.55
C PHE A 4 26.45 17.20 28.70
N SER A 5 26.64 17.74 27.51
CA SER A 5 25.56 17.85 26.51
C SER A 5 25.41 16.50 25.83
N LEU A 6 24.46 15.70 26.30
CA LEU A 6 24.02 14.49 25.64
C LEU A 6 23.24 14.90 24.38
N ILE A 7 23.90 14.86 23.23
CA ILE A 7 23.23 14.83 21.94
C ILE A 7 22.55 13.45 21.87
N VAL A 8 21.29 13.40 22.29
CA VAL A 8 20.39 12.28 22.00
C VAL A 8 20.11 12.35 20.51
N LEU A 9 21.04 11.80 19.71
CA LEU A 9 20.81 11.51 18.31
C LEU A 9 19.70 10.47 18.29
N SER A 10 18.50 10.92 17.97
CA SER A 10 17.34 10.09 17.70
C SER A 10 17.69 9.18 16.52
N LEU A 11 18.20 7.99 16.81
CA LEU A 11 18.15 6.85 15.90
C LEU A 11 16.68 6.46 15.79
N ILE A 12 15.94 7.17 14.93
CA ILE A 12 14.75 6.60 14.32
C ILE A 12 15.29 5.53 13.36
N SER A 13 15.44 4.33 13.91
CA SER A 13 15.68 3.14 13.14
C SER A 13 14.57 3.03 12.10
N PHE A 14 14.88 3.33 10.83
CA PHE A 14 14.11 2.87 9.69
C PHE A 14 14.23 1.35 9.65
N VAL A 15 13.53 0.66 10.55
CA VAL A 15 13.26 -0.75 10.39
C VAL A 15 12.36 -0.82 9.18
N LYS A 16 12.84 -1.44 8.09
CA LYS A 16 12.02 -1.89 6.97
C LYS A 16 10.89 -2.74 7.54
N SER A 17 9.75 -2.11 7.78
CA SER A 17 8.63 -2.68 8.54
C SER A 17 7.98 -3.86 7.79
N ALA A 18 8.16 -3.96 6.46
CA ALA A 18 7.65 -5.05 5.64
C ALA A 18 8.14 -6.48 5.98
N ALA A 19 9.14 -6.65 6.86
CA ALA A 19 9.66 -7.97 7.24
C ALA A 19 8.98 -8.59 8.48
N ILE A 20 8.29 -7.79 9.30
CA ILE A 20 7.65 -8.27 10.53
C ILE A 20 6.17 -8.55 10.19
N PRO A 21 5.63 -9.75 10.49
CA PRO A 21 4.21 -10.01 10.29
C PRO A 21 3.38 -9.04 11.14
N PRO A 22 2.23 -8.53 10.64
CA PRO A 22 1.43 -7.60 11.41
C PRO A 22 0.88 -8.28 12.66
N LYS A 23 0.68 -7.48 13.70
CA LYS A 23 -0.20 -7.88 14.80
C LYS A 23 -1.64 -7.72 14.31
N VAL A 24 -2.41 -8.82 14.34
CA VAL A 24 -3.84 -8.78 14.00
C VAL A 24 -4.64 -8.37 15.23
N ILE A 25 -5.49 -7.36 15.07
CA ILE A 25 -6.40 -6.82 16.09
C ILE A 25 -7.84 -7.01 15.59
N LEU A 26 -8.71 -7.56 16.42
CA LEU A 26 -10.12 -7.75 16.13
C LEU A 26 -10.95 -6.75 16.95
N GLU A 27 -11.69 -5.87 16.28
CA GLU A 27 -12.56 -4.86 16.90
C GLU A 27 -13.99 -5.04 16.40
N GLY A 28 -14.75 -5.91 17.07
CA GLY A 28 -16.07 -6.31 16.60
C GLY A 28 -15.98 -7.02 15.24
N PRO A 29 -16.63 -6.53 14.17
CA PRO A 29 -16.51 -7.12 12.83
C PRO A 29 -15.22 -6.72 12.11
N ARG A 30 -14.43 -5.79 12.66
CA ARG A 30 -13.26 -5.20 12.00
C ARG A 30 -12.02 -6.06 12.23
N THR A 31 -11.24 -6.25 11.17
CA THR A 31 -9.91 -6.86 11.23
C THR A 31 -8.88 -5.80 10.88
N ILE A 32 -7.99 -5.51 11.82
CA ILE A 32 -6.98 -4.47 11.70
C ILE A 32 -5.60 -5.12 11.75
N HIS A 33 -4.75 -4.82 10.78
CA HIS A 33 -3.34 -5.21 10.74
C HIS A 33 -2.49 -4.06 11.26
N ASP A 34 -1.82 -4.27 12.39
CA ASP A 34 -0.93 -3.30 13.01
C ASP A 34 0.54 -3.63 12.71
N TYR A 35 1.16 -2.78 11.90
CA TYR A 35 2.56 -2.79 11.53
C TYR A 35 3.33 -1.75 12.34
N ASN A 36 3.55 -2.04 13.63
CA ASN A 36 4.31 -1.18 14.56
C ASN A 36 3.79 0.28 14.61
N GLY A 37 2.47 0.45 14.71
CA GLY A 37 1.81 1.75 14.78
C GLY A 37 1.20 2.24 13.47
N ILE A 38 1.45 1.55 12.35
CA ILE A 38 0.68 1.72 11.11
C ILE A 38 -0.45 0.70 11.14
N LYS A 39 -1.66 1.16 11.48
CA LYS A 39 -2.87 0.33 11.50
C LYS A 39 -3.55 0.40 10.15
N ILE A 40 -3.78 -0.76 9.55
CA ILE A 40 -4.43 -0.91 8.25
C ILE A 40 -5.67 -1.76 8.42
N GLU A 41 -6.80 -1.27 7.91
CA GLU A 41 -8.04 -2.02 7.76
C GLU A 41 -8.45 -2.02 6.29
N VAL A 42 -8.85 -3.19 5.77
CA VAL A 42 -9.46 -3.28 4.43
C VAL A 42 -10.95 -3.01 4.57
N LEU A 43 -11.42 -1.88 4.03
CA LEU A 43 -12.83 -1.48 4.08
C LEU A 43 -13.63 -2.08 2.92
N GLU A 44 -13.02 -2.17 1.75
CA GLU A 44 -13.63 -2.73 0.55
C GLU A 44 -12.59 -3.50 -0.25
N GLN A 45 -12.99 -4.62 -0.85
CA GLN A 45 -12.18 -5.41 -1.75
C GLN A 45 -13.07 -5.99 -2.85
N VAL A 46 -12.70 -5.75 -4.09
CA VAL A 46 -13.35 -6.34 -5.27
C VAL A 46 -12.27 -6.87 -6.19
N GLY A 47 -12.32 -8.17 -6.51
CA GLY A 47 -11.45 -8.80 -7.51
C GLY A 47 -9.95 -8.79 -7.22
N MET A 48 -9.50 -8.30 -6.05
CA MET A 48 -8.12 -8.48 -5.58
C MET A 48 -7.96 -9.87 -4.95
N GLU A 49 -7.00 -10.65 -5.42
CA GLU A 49 -6.53 -11.86 -4.73
C GLU A 49 -5.71 -11.50 -3.47
N PRO A 50 -5.60 -12.43 -2.49
CA PRO A 50 -4.87 -12.17 -1.24
C PRO A 50 -3.42 -11.71 -1.42
N GLU A 51 -2.70 -12.18 -2.45
CA GLU A 51 -1.32 -11.72 -2.72
C GLU A 51 -1.27 -10.23 -3.08
N TYR A 52 -2.29 -9.69 -3.77
CA TYR A 52 -2.34 -8.26 -4.06
C TYR A 52 -2.53 -7.46 -2.78
N LEU A 53 -3.45 -7.87 -1.91
CA LEU A 53 -3.70 -7.19 -0.63
C LEU A 53 -2.45 -7.16 0.24
N ASP A 54 -1.82 -8.31 0.45
CA ASP A 54 -0.57 -8.41 1.23
C ASP A 54 0.52 -7.50 0.66
N ARG A 55 0.62 -7.41 -0.67
CA ARG A 55 1.59 -6.53 -1.31
C ARG A 55 1.24 -5.05 -1.17
N VAL A 56 -0.04 -4.69 -1.28
CA VAL A 56 -0.50 -3.31 -1.07
C VAL A 56 -0.22 -2.88 0.36
N GLU A 57 -0.56 -3.70 1.36
CA GLU A 57 -0.29 -3.38 2.77
C GLU A 57 1.20 -3.15 3.02
N LYS A 58 2.08 -4.02 2.51
CA LYS A 58 3.54 -3.80 2.60
C LYS A 58 3.99 -2.53 1.90
N ALA A 59 3.43 -2.22 0.73
CA ALA A 59 3.76 -1.00 0.01
C ALA A 59 3.28 0.26 0.76
N ILE A 60 2.10 0.21 1.39
CA ILE A 60 1.60 1.25 2.29
C ILE A 60 2.56 1.41 3.45
N VAL A 61 2.86 0.34 4.19
CA VAL A 61 3.77 0.37 5.35
C VAL A 61 5.13 0.99 5.01
N ASP A 62 5.69 0.68 3.85
CA ASP A 62 7.00 1.19 3.43
C ASP A 62 6.98 2.67 2.98
N ASN A 63 5.81 3.24 2.66
CA ASN A 63 5.71 4.56 2.02
C ASN A 63 4.68 5.51 2.66
N PHE A 64 3.91 5.04 3.63
CA PHE A 64 2.84 5.82 4.26
C PHE A 64 3.43 6.97 5.07
N THR A 65 2.79 8.12 4.96
CA THR A 65 3.13 9.33 5.69
C THR A 65 1.87 10.16 5.88
N THR A 66 1.75 10.81 7.02
CA THR A 66 0.68 11.74 7.34
C THR A 66 1.03 13.19 6.97
N GLU A 67 2.22 13.43 6.42
CA GLU A 67 2.67 14.76 5.98
C GLU A 67 2.01 15.12 4.63
N LYS A 68 1.09 16.10 4.63
CA LYS A 68 0.27 16.49 3.46
C LYS A 68 1.06 16.67 2.16
N ILE A 69 2.22 17.33 2.23
CA ILE A 69 3.08 17.64 1.07
C ILE A 69 3.64 16.36 0.41
N ARG A 70 3.68 15.24 1.14
CA ARG A 70 4.31 13.99 0.71
C ARG A 70 3.30 12.91 0.35
N THR A 71 2.00 13.20 0.42
CA THR A 71 0.92 12.26 0.05
C THR A 71 0.97 11.88 -1.43
N GLY A 72 1.22 12.84 -2.33
CA GLY A 72 1.40 12.56 -3.77
C GLY A 72 2.61 11.65 -4.06
N ASP A 73 3.72 11.91 -3.38
CA ASP A 73 4.92 11.08 -3.43
C ASP A 73 4.68 9.66 -2.90
N ALA A 74 3.94 9.53 -1.81
CA ALA A 74 3.58 8.25 -1.22
C ALA A 74 2.67 7.45 -2.17
N ALA A 75 1.64 8.09 -2.74
CA ALA A 75 0.76 7.48 -3.73
C ALA A 75 1.55 6.92 -4.93
N MET A 76 2.46 7.73 -5.47
CA MET A 76 3.33 7.33 -6.58
C MET A 76 4.26 6.17 -6.21
N ARG A 77 4.84 6.17 -5.00
CA ARG A 77 5.71 5.06 -4.56
C ARG A 77 4.94 3.75 -4.36
N ILE A 78 3.72 3.81 -3.82
CA ILE A 78 2.85 2.65 -3.67
C ILE A 78 2.47 2.11 -5.05
N SER A 79 2.03 2.97 -5.97
CA SER A 79 1.72 2.59 -7.35
C SER A 79 2.93 1.91 -8.03
N ASN A 80 4.11 2.52 -7.96
CA ASN A 80 5.35 1.96 -8.49
C ASN A 80 5.72 0.61 -7.85
N ALA A 81 5.44 0.41 -6.55
CA ALA A 81 5.70 -0.86 -5.87
C ALA A 81 4.81 -2.00 -6.38
N MET A 82 3.57 -1.68 -6.75
CA MET A 82 2.62 -2.61 -7.36
C MET A 82 2.98 -2.91 -8.81
N GLU A 83 3.28 -1.88 -9.61
CA GLU A 83 3.71 -2.03 -11.00
C GLU A 83 4.98 -2.88 -11.13
N ARG A 84 5.96 -2.67 -10.25
CA ARG A 84 7.20 -3.48 -10.26
C ARG A 84 6.95 -4.96 -9.96
N LYS A 85 6.00 -5.29 -9.09
CA LYS A 85 5.75 -6.67 -8.64
C LYS A 85 4.79 -7.42 -9.58
N PHE A 86 3.73 -6.76 -10.05
CA PHE A 86 2.66 -7.41 -10.82
C PHE A 86 2.54 -6.94 -12.27
N GLY A 87 3.29 -5.90 -12.65
CA GLY A 87 3.10 -5.23 -13.93
C GLY A 87 1.73 -4.57 -14.07
N GLY A 88 1.46 -4.05 -15.27
CA GLY A 88 0.24 -3.28 -15.53
C GLY A 88 0.38 -1.85 -15.02
N ARG A 89 -0.74 -1.12 -14.98
CA ARG A 89 -0.83 0.21 -14.39
C ARG A 89 -1.64 0.13 -13.10
N TRP A 90 -1.27 0.92 -12.10
CA TRP A 90 -1.95 0.92 -10.81
C TRP A 90 -2.28 2.35 -10.39
N THR A 91 -3.57 2.62 -10.18
CA THR A 91 -4.05 3.87 -9.62
C THR A 91 -4.02 3.77 -8.09
N VAL A 92 -3.44 4.80 -7.46
CA VAL A 92 -3.43 4.95 -6.00
C VAL A 92 -3.93 6.35 -5.68
N VAL A 93 -4.91 6.46 -4.78
CA VAL A 93 -5.45 7.72 -4.28
C VAL A 93 -5.33 7.73 -2.77
N LEU A 94 -4.65 8.73 -2.23
CA LEU A 94 -4.55 8.99 -0.79
C LEU A 94 -5.49 10.13 -0.43
N ILE A 95 -6.24 9.95 0.65
CA ILE A 95 -7.25 10.88 1.12
C ILE A 95 -7.04 11.08 2.62
N GLU A 96 -6.87 12.32 3.02
CA GLU A 96 -6.59 12.66 4.42
C GLU A 96 -7.85 12.57 5.28
N ASP A 97 -7.66 12.26 6.57
CA ASP A 97 -8.72 12.28 7.60
C ASP A 97 -9.27 13.71 7.81
N PRO A 98 -10.61 13.90 7.91
CA PRO A 98 -11.68 12.94 7.61
C PRO A 98 -11.94 12.82 6.11
N TYR A 99 -12.17 11.59 5.66
CA TYR A 99 -12.38 11.32 4.24
C TYR A 99 -13.78 10.81 3.92
N LEU A 100 -14.24 11.18 2.74
CA LEU A 100 -15.37 10.59 2.06
C LEU A 100 -14.95 10.33 0.62
N LEU A 101 -15.04 9.09 0.17
CA LEU A 101 -14.66 8.69 -1.18
C LEU A 101 -15.89 8.28 -1.98
N TYR A 102 -16.16 9.01 -3.05
CA TYR A 102 -17.01 8.54 -4.14
C TYR A 102 -16.18 8.52 -5.40
N THR A 103 -16.03 7.36 -6.02
CA THR A 103 -15.31 7.22 -7.27
C THR A 103 -16.05 6.31 -8.23
N THR A 104 -15.97 6.62 -9.53
CA THR A 104 -16.45 5.72 -10.57
C THR A 104 -15.30 4.84 -10.97
N ILE A 105 -15.39 3.56 -10.64
CA ILE A 105 -14.35 2.59 -11.02
C ILE A 105 -14.59 2.24 -12.50
N PRO A 106 -13.61 2.50 -13.40
CA PRO A 106 -13.80 2.23 -14.81
C PRO A 106 -14.14 0.75 -14.99
N LYS A 107 -15.10 0.42 -15.86
CA LYS A 107 -15.56 -0.96 -16.18
C LYS A 107 -14.42 -1.95 -16.53
N ARG A 108 -13.20 -1.46 -16.75
CA ARG A 108 -11.98 -2.21 -17.12
C ARG A 108 -10.97 -2.38 -15.97
N SER A 109 -11.24 -1.84 -14.79
CA SER A 109 -10.47 -2.10 -13.56
C SER A 109 -11.23 -3.15 -12.76
N THR A 110 -10.86 -4.42 -12.92
CA THR A 110 -11.58 -5.54 -12.29
C THR A 110 -11.12 -5.83 -10.86
N ALA A 111 -10.09 -5.13 -10.38
CA ALA A 111 -9.46 -5.38 -9.10
C ALA A 111 -9.13 -4.08 -8.38
N HIS A 112 -9.78 -3.83 -7.24
CA HIS A 112 -9.55 -2.65 -6.40
C HIS A 112 -9.80 -2.96 -4.92
N ALA A 113 -9.25 -2.12 -4.07
CA ALA A 113 -9.46 -2.16 -2.64
C ALA A 113 -9.38 -0.75 -2.03
N LEU A 114 -10.13 -0.53 -0.96
CA LEU A 114 -10.08 0.67 -0.13
C LEU A 114 -9.56 0.26 1.25
N PHE A 115 -8.56 0.99 1.72
CA PHE A 115 -7.92 0.80 3.01
C PHE A 115 -8.15 2.02 3.90
N ASP A 116 -8.46 1.80 5.18
CA ASP A 116 -8.26 2.79 6.22
C ASP A 116 -6.86 2.60 6.81
N VAL A 117 -6.06 3.66 6.81
CA VAL A 117 -4.69 3.65 7.32
C VAL A 117 -4.52 4.79 8.32
N ASN A 118 -4.55 4.45 9.61
CA ASN A 118 -4.53 5.43 10.71
C ASN A 118 -5.56 6.57 10.50
N GLY A 119 -6.76 6.27 10.01
CA GLY A 119 -7.82 7.25 9.73
C GLY A 119 -7.74 7.94 8.36
N SER A 120 -6.70 7.69 7.57
CA SER A 120 -6.61 8.17 6.19
C SER A 120 -7.08 7.10 5.19
N GLY A 121 -7.81 7.51 4.16
CA GLY A 121 -8.29 6.62 3.11
C GLY A 121 -7.23 6.39 2.04
N ILE A 122 -6.97 5.13 1.69
CA ILE A 122 -6.10 4.76 0.57
C ILE A 122 -6.88 3.87 -0.38
N PHE A 123 -7.22 4.38 -1.56
CA PHE A 123 -7.79 3.58 -2.63
C PHE A 123 -6.67 3.06 -3.54
N VAL A 124 -6.71 1.77 -3.88
CA VAL A 124 -5.80 1.15 -4.82
C VAL A 124 -6.61 0.39 -5.87
N GLY A 125 -6.39 0.69 -7.14
CA GLY A 125 -7.07 0.05 -8.27
C GLY A 125 -6.07 -0.36 -9.35
N ARG A 126 -6.30 -1.53 -9.96
CA ARG A 126 -5.53 -1.99 -11.12
C ARG A 126 -6.13 -1.43 -12.40
N ASP A 127 -5.37 -0.66 -13.17
CA ASP A 127 -5.84 -0.06 -14.41
C ASP A 127 -5.67 -1.01 -15.60
N GLY A 128 -6.78 -1.27 -16.30
CA GLY A 128 -6.80 -1.92 -17.60
C GLY A 128 -6.91 -3.45 -17.57
N TRP A 129 -7.02 -4.02 -18.77
CA TRP A 129 -7.14 -5.46 -19.03
C TRP A 129 -6.02 -6.26 -18.34
N PRO A 130 -6.28 -7.49 -17.87
CA PRO A 130 -5.20 -8.37 -17.45
C PRO A 130 -4.21 -8.44 -18.61
N LYS A 131 -2.92 -8.19 -18.33
CA LYS A 131 -1.87 -8.67 -19.25
C LYS A 131 -2.19 -10.14 -19.42
N GLN A 132 -2.51 -10.57 -20.64
CA GLN A 132 -2.43 -12.00 -20.94
C GLN A 132 -1.10 -12.51 -20.39
N PRO A 133 -1.05 -13.73 -19.84
CA PRO A 133 0.20 -14.30 -19.37
C PRO A 133 1.26 -14.11 -20.47
N ILE A 134 2.43 -13.60 -20.08
CA ILE A 134 3.56 -13.43 -20.99
C ILE A 134 4.03 -14.84 -21.38
N GLU A 135 3.42 -15.42 -22.42
CA GLU A 135 3.84 -16.68 -23.04
C GLU A 135 4.94 -16.46 -24.10
N TRP A 136 5.68 -15.34 -24.09
CA TRP A 136 6.62 -15.02 -25.18
C TRP A 136 8.10 -15.33 -24.92
N LYS A 137 8.47 -16.34 -24.11
CA LYS A 137 9.88 -16.79 -24.04
C LYS A 137 10.10 -18.32 -24.04
N ALA A 138 9.37 -19.05 -24.87
CA ALA A 138 9.73 -20.44 -25.21
C ALA A 138 9.79 -20.73 -26.73
N ALA A 139 9.50 -19.77 -27.61
CA ALA A 139 9.37 -20.03 -29.05
C ALA A 139 10.41 -19.33 -29.96
N ALA A 140 11.55 -18.86 -29.43
CA ALA A 140 12.57 -18.18 -30.23
C ALA A 140 14.01 -18.68 -29.98
N ILE A 141 14.17 -19.96 -29.65
CA ILE A 141 15.46 -20.66 -29.74
C ILE A 141 15.18 -22.03 -30.35
N ASN A 142 14.82 -22.05 -31.64
CA ASN A 142 14.83 -23.21 -32.55
C ASN A 142 14.46 -22.72 -33.96
N GLY A 143 15.21 -21.72 -34.44
CA GLY A 143 15.18 -21.22 -35.82
C GLY A 143 16.57 -20.77 -36.19
#